data_AF-A0A2U2N950-F1
#
_entry.id   AF-A0A2U2N950-F1
#
_cell.length_a   1.000
_cell.length_b   1.000
_cell.length_c   1.000
_cell.angle_alpha   90.00
_cell.angle_beta   90.00
_cell.angle_gamma   90.00
#
_symmetry.space_group_name_H-M   'P 1'
#
loop_
_entity.id
_entity.type
_entity.pdbx_description
1 polymer ?
#
loop_
_entity_poly.entity_id
_entity_poly.type
_entity_poly.pdbx_seq_one_letter_code
_entity_poly.pdbx_strand_id
1 'polypeptide(L)'
;MIPNKRDGYQLDFTIPDVYWSGTDTLQTERSRASKRHEVRNIARKVIRQAKQQGRAWKVNRFIALVGVAYPRMNNVTPSRAAETVKPIIDAGSDCKLWPDDDAWHRCATIYFQLSEPASRGTYHLRLFILPVPDSNPVFQPVGGLSGEIEREWASTPLKPDGWGGYVVKFRIPNNLWISSNLTDSDLKARQHGAHKSTTWGRGDAFGQREKTTRKLIDCALDQWGKQTYWGCEKYLILAGISYTGNVGPMEADPDNSAETVNALLQSGVAAHAWRGTQYQYCRGVVFHRDSIPSIGGYHYVTLRVIPVPDSFYLSLATALSVENGWNEYDRRRR
;
A
#
# COMPACT_ATOMS: atom_id res chain seq x y z
N MET A 1 -10.74 -5.17 30.59
CA MET A 1 -11.67 -5.51 29.51
C MET A 1 -10.91 -6.39 28.52
N ILE A 2 -11.39 -7.60 28.23
CA ILE A 2 -10.76 -8.46 27.21
C ILE A 2 -11.24 -7.93 25.85
N PRO A 3 -10.37 -7.48 24.94
CA PRO A 3 -10.80 -6.95 23.64
C PRO A 3 -11.58 -8.00 22.85
N ASN A 4 -12.68 -7.60 22.21
CA ASN A 4 -13.39 -8.49 21.30
C ASN A 4 -12.46 -8.81 20.12
N LYS A 5 -12.53 -10.03 19.58
CA LYS A 5 -11.76 -10.43 18.38
C LYS A 5 -12.05 -9.56 17.15
N ARG A 6 -13.16 -8.81 17.17
CA ARG A 6 -13.58 -7.86 16.13
C ARG A 6 -13.05 -6.45 16.35
N ASP A 7 -12.74 -6.09 17.59
CA ASP A 7 -12.35 -4.73 17.90
C ASP A 7 -10.97 -4.47 17.27
N GLY A 8 -10.91 -3.44 16.44
CA GLY A 8 -9.66 -2.87 15.97
C GLY A 8 -9.08 -1.91 16.99
N TYR A 9 -7.87 -1.44 16.69
CA TYR A 9 -7.21 -0.41 17.48
C TYR A 9 -6.43 0.55 16.60
N GLN A 10 -6.11 1.70 17.19
CA GLN A 10 -5.34 2.76 16.57
C GLN A 10 -3.97 2.87 17.21
N LEU A 11 -2.95 3.11 16.39
CA LEU A 11 -1.62 3.50 16.81
C LEU A 11 -1.23 4.81 16.10
N ASP A 12 -0.87 5.82 16.88
CA ASP A 12 -0.39 7.10 16.36
C ASP A 12 1.14 7.18 16.48
N PHE A 13 1.80 7.48 15.37
CA PHE A 13 3.24 7.64 15.31
C PHE A 13 3.58 9.06 14.88
N THR A 14 4.54 9.66 15.56
CA THR A 14 5.17 10.92 15.13
C THR A 14 6.57 10.61 14.63
N ILE A 15 6.79 10.84 13.33
CA ILE A 15 8.06 10.55 12.66
C ILE A 15 8.76 11.88 12.36
N PRO A 16 9.95 12.13 12.95
CA PRO A 16 10.78 13.27 12.57
C PRO A 16 11.11 13.26 11.08
N ASP A 17 11.11 14.45 10.46
CA ASP A 17 11.41 14.62 9.03
C ASP A 17 12.77 14.02 8.59
N VAL A 18 13.77 14.09 9.45
CA VAL A 18 15.10 13.48 9.24
C VAL A 18 15.05 11.97 9.02
N TYR A 19 14.04 11.29 9.57
CA TYR A 19 13.83 9.84 9.42
C TYR A 19 12.77 9.50 8.39
N TRP A 20 12.03 10.48 7.88
CA TRP A 20 11.05 10.27 6.84
C TRP A 20 11.72 9.87 5.52
N SER A 21 11.11 8.90 4.85
CA SER A 21 11.43 8.49 3.48
C SER A 21 10.14 8.18 2.73
N GLY A 22 9.92 8.88 1.62
CA GLY A 22 8.90 8.51 0.65
C GLY A 22 9.41 7.46 -0.34
N THR A 23 8.50 6.85 -1.10
CA THR A 23 8.83 5.93 -2.21
C THR A 23 9.69 6.55 -3.32
N ASP A 24 9.82 7.87 -3.33
CA ASP A 24 10.55 8.69 -4.30
C ASP A 24 11.80 9.35 -3.72
N THR A 25 12.13 9.09 -2.45
CA THR A 25 13.23 9.78 -1.78
C THR A 25 14.58 9.29 -2.28
N LEU A 26 15.35 10.18 -2.92
CA LEU A 26 16.74 9.91 -3.30
C LEU A 26 17.63 9.86 -2.05
N GLN A 27 18.26 8.73 -1.81
CA GLN A 27 19.13 8.51 -0.66
C GLN A 27 20.08 7.34 -0.89
N THR A 28 21.18 7.29 -0.14
CA THR A 28 22.09 6.14 -0.17
C THR A 28 21.47 4.94 0.54
N GLU A 29 21.92 3.73 0.20
CA GLU A 29 21.45 2.51 0.85
C GLU A 29 21.72 2.52 2.37
N ARG A 30 22.86 3.07 2.79
CA ARG A 30 23.19 3.24 4.21
C ARG A 30 22.26 4.23 4.90
N SER A 31 21.97 5.38 4.28
CA SER A 31 21.02 6.36 4.81
C SER A 31 19.62 5.73 4.94
N ARG A 32 19.15 5.05 3.90
CA ARG A 32 17.85 4.36 3.91
C ARG A 32 17.77 3.32 5.03
N ALA A 33 18.79 2.47 5.17
CA ALA A 33 18.86 1.46 6.22
C ALA A 33 18.87 2.09 7.62
N SER A 34 19.64 3.16 7.82
CA SER A 34 19.70 3.92 9.08
C SER A 34 18.34 4.53 9.43
N LYS A 35 17.68 5.21 8.48
CA LYS A 35 16.35 5.81 8.72
C LYS A 35 15.31 4.75 9.05
N ARG A 36 15.29 3.64 8.30
CA ARG A 36 14.39 2.50 8.58
C ARG A 36 14.63 1.92 9.98
N HIS A 37 15.89 1.80 10.40
CA HIS A 37 16.23 1.35 11.75
C HIS A 37 15.65 2.28 12.82
N GLU A 38 15.83 3.59 12.67
CA GLU A 38 15.29 4.57 13.62
C GLU A 38 13.76 4.56 13.67
N VAL A 39 13.08 4.52 12.51
CA VAL A 39 11.62 4.42 12.45
C VAL A 39 11.13 3.14 13.12
N ARG A 40 11.79 1.99 12.90
CA ARG A 40 11.46 0.72 13.56
C ARG A 40 11.62 0.82 15.08
N ASN A 41 12.64 1.52 15.57
CA ASN A 41 12.85 1.75 17.01
C ASN A 41 11.77 2.64 17.62
N ILE A 42 11.38 3.73 16.93
CA ILE A 42 10.25 4.59 17.33
C ILE A 42 8.98 3.74 17.40
N ALA A 43 8.71 2.95 16.37
CA ALA A 43 7.51 2.13 16.29
C ALA A 43 7.43 1.09 17.43
N ARG A 44 8.53 0.39 17.72
CA ARG A 44 8.59 -0.57 18.85
C ARG A 44 8.26 0.09 20.19
N LYS A 45 8.73 1.33 20.42
CA LYS A 45 8.43 2.06 21.66
C LYS A 45 6.93 2.36 21.77
N VAL A 46 6.34 2.93 20.71
CA VAL A 46 4.90 3.24 20.65
C VAL A 46 4.05 1.99 20.86
N ILE A 47 4.39 0.90 20.14
CA ILE A 47 3.65 -0.36 20.22
C ILE A 47 3.73 -0.98 21.62
N ARG A 48 4.92 -1.05 22.21
CA ARG A 48 5.10 -1.61 23.56
C ARG A 48 4.32 -0.81 24.60
N GLN A 49 4.33 0.51 24.51
CA GLN A 49 3.58 1.38 25.39
C GLN A 49 2.07 1.16 25.22
N ALA A 50 1.57 1.11 23.99
CA ALA A 50 0.15 0.84 23.71
C ALA A 50 -0.29 -0.54 24.26
N LYS A 51 0.55 -1.57 24.13
CA LYS A 51 0.28 -2.90 24.72
C LYS A 51 0.22 -2.86 26.26
N GLN A 52 1.17 -2.18 26.90
CA GLN A 52 1.18 -2.01 28.36
C GLN A 52 -0.08 -1.29 28.87
N GLN A 53 -0.60 -0.36 28.07
CA GLN A 53 -1.81 0.41 28.38
C GLN A 53 -3.10 -0.30 27.96
N GLY A 54 -3.03 -1.53 27.45
CA GLY A 54 -4.20 -2.28 26.98
C GLY A 54 -4.87 -1.72 25.72
N ARG A 55 -4.19 -0.82 25.00
CA ARG A 55 -4.69 -0.16 23.77
C ARG A 55 -4.26 -0.86 22.47
N ALA A 56 -3.45 -1.90 22.55
CA ALA A 56 -3.07 -2.72 21.41
C ALA A 56 -2.97 -4.19 21.84
N TRP A 57 -3.47 -5.09 21.00
CA TRP A 57 -3.50 -6.53 21.24
C TRP A 57 -3.12 -7.33 20.01
N LYS A 58 -2.86 -8.63 20.21
CA LYS A 58 -2.54 -9.53 19.11
C LYS A 58 -3.76 -9.73 18.21
N VAL A 59 -3.58 -9.57 16.91
CA VAL A 59 -4.53 -9.90 15.85
C VAL A 59 -3.92 -11.00 14.96
N ASN A 60 -4.76 -11.85 14.38
CA ASN A 60 -4.29 -12.91 13.49
C ASN A 60 -4.30 -12.46 12.04
N ARG A 61 -5.48 -12.03 11.57
CA ARG A 61 -5.66 -11.45 10.24
C ARG A 61 -6.20 -10.03 10.36
N PHE A 62 -5.70 -9.12 9.54
CA PHE A 62 -6.06 -7.71 9.61
C PHE A 62 -5.92 -6.97 8.28
N ILE A 63 -6.59 -5.82 8.21
CA ILE A 63 -6.27 -4.74 7.28
C ILE A 63 -5.48 -3.69 8.05
N ALA A 64 -4.39 -3.20 7.46
CA ALA A 64 -3.70 -2.00 7.93
C ALA A 64 -4.22 -0.78 7.16
N LEU A 65 -5.03 0.07 7.80
CA LEU A 65 -5.47 1.34 7.23
C LEU A 65 -4.58 2.46 7.76
N VAL A 66 -3.93 3.18 6.84
CA VAL A 66 -2.84 4.12 7.11
C VAL A 66 -3.24 5.52 6.70
N GLY A 67 -3.54 6.36 7.70
CA GLY A 67 -3.72 7.79 7.52
C GLY A 67 -2.38 8.51 7.64
N VAL A 68 -2.09 9.41 6.69
CA VAL A 68 -0.85 10.18 6.68
C VAL A 68 -1.14 11.68 6.77
N ALA A 69 -0.61 12.34 7.80
CA ALA A 69 -0.60 13.79 7.94
C ALA A 69 0.80 14.31 7.58
N TYR A 70 0.85 15.24 6.63
CA TYR A 70 2.08 15.85 6.14
C TYR A 70 2.33 17.21 6.82
N PRO A 71 3.58 17.58 7.16
CA PRO A 71 3.91 18.82 7.90
C PRO A 71 3.59 20.11 7.14
N ARG A 72 3.49 20.01 5.82
CA ARG A 72 2.98 21.05 4.93
C ARG A 72 1.82 20.38 4.19
N MET A 73 0.60 20.90 4.33
CA MET A 73 -0.57 20.38 3.60
C MET A 73 -0.37 20.59 2.12
N ASN A 74 0.27 19.61 1.49
CA ASN A 74 0.35 19.53 0.06
C ASN A 74 -0.20 18.17 -0.27
N ASN A 75 -1.35 18.20 -0.92
CA ASN A 75 -1.89 17.16 -1.76
C ASN A 75 -0.79 16.20 -2.30
N VAL A 76 -0.58 15.06 -1.63
CA VAL A 76 0.51 14.10 -1.93
C VAL A 76 -0.11 12.75 -2.23
N THR A 77 0.54 11.94 -3.08
CA THR A 77 0.11 10.56 -3.35
C THR A 77 0.09 9.76 -2.04
N PRO A 78 -1.06 9.20 -1.61
CA PRO A 78 -1.18 8.60 -0.29
C PRO A 78 -0.16 7.50 0.01
N SER A 79 0.08 6.61 -0.95
CA SER A 79 1.04 5.49 -0.88
C SER A 79 2.51 5.91 -0.89
N ARG A 80 2.82 7.21 -1.03
CA ARG A 80 4.19 7.71 -0.92
C ARG A 80 4.82 7.38 0.44
N ALA A 81 4.01 7.28 1.49
CA ALA A 81 4.45 6.95 2.84
C ALA A 81 4.92 5.50 3.04
N ALA A 82 4.67 4.60 2.07
CA ALA A 82 4.91 3.16 2.24
C ALA A 82 6.35 2.82 2.65
N GLU A 83 7.33 3.58 2.14
CA GLU A 83 8.75 3.40 2.50
C GLU A 83 9.03 3.64 3.99
N THR A 84 8.34 4.59 4.62
CA THR A 84 8.41 4.84 6.07
C THR A 84 7.52 3.89 6.87
N VAL A 85 6.40 3.44 6.31
CA VAL A 85 5.44 2.58 7.01
C VAL A 85 5.93 1.14 7.12
N LYS A 86 6.69 0.64 6.14
CA LYS A 86 7.24 -0.73 6.19
C LYS A 86 7.95 -1.06 7.52
N PRO A 87 8.96 -0.30 8.00
CA PRO A 87 9.59 -0.60 9.29
C PRO A 87 8.65 -0.51 10.50
N ILE A 88 7.51 0.21 10.40
CA ILE A 88 6.48 0.24 11.45
C ILE A 88 5.71 -1.08 11.48
N ILE A 89 5.37 -1.61 10.31
CA ILE A 89 4.75 -2.94 10.20
C ILE A 89 5.72 -4.01 10.70
N ASP A 90 6.99 -3.97 10.28
CA ASP A 90 7.97 -4.94 10.78
C ASP A 90 8.10 -4.89 12.32
N ALA A 91 8.01 -3.69 12.91
CA ALA A 91 8.01 -3.52 14.37
C ALA A 91 6.77 -4.14 15.04
N GLY A 92 5.63 -4.20 14.36
CA GLY A 92 4.43 -4.90 14.82
C GLY A 92 4.66 -6.41 14.93
N SER A 93 5.29 -7.02 13.92
CA SER A 93 5.72 -8.43 13.96
C SER A 93 6.72 -8.66 15.11
N ASP A 94 7.76 -7.81 15.23
CA ASP A 94 8.74 -7.87 16.33
C ASP A 94 8.09 -7.82 17.72
N CYS A 95 7.05 -6.99 17.86
CA CYS A 95 6.31 -6.80 19.09
C CYS A 95 5.15 -7.79 19.27
N LYS A 96 5.01 -8.77 18.38
CA LYS A 96 3.98 -9.83 18.41
C LYS A 96 2.56 -9.26 18.41
N LEU A 97 2.31 -8.18 17.66
CA LEU A 97 0.95 -7.71 17.37
C LEU A 97 0.27 -8.63 16.35
N TRP A 98 1.02 -9.29 15.50
CA TRP A 98 0.57 -10.33 14.58
C TRP A 98 1.69 -11.36 14.38
N PRO A 99 1.40 -12.55 13.83
CA PRO A 99 2.42 -13.59 13.62
C PRO A 99 3.45 -13.22 12.54
N ASP A 100 2.98 -12.68 11.41
CA ASP A 100 3.80 -12.27 10.27
C ASP A 100 3.12 -11.09 9.53
N ASP A 101 3.84 -10.39 8.66
CA ASP A 101 3.31 -9.28 7.84
C ASP A 101 3.01 -9.65 6.38
N ASP A 102 3.05 -10.95 6.09
CA ASP A 102 2.66 -11.56 4.82
C ASP A 102 1.18 -11.30 4.43
N ALA A 103 0.80 -11.66 3.20
CA ALA A 103 -0.56 -11.45 2.70
C ALA A 103 -1.62 -12.33 3.38
N TRP A 104 -1.23 -13.40 4.09
CA TRP A 104 -2.18 -14.18 4.88
C TRP A 104 -2.64 -13.41 6.11
N HIS A 105 -1.70 -12.88 6.89
CA HIS A 105 -2.00 -12.16 8.12
C HIS A 105 -2.42 -10.71 7.81
N ARG A 106 -1.69 -10.01 6.94
CA ARG A 106 -2.01 -8.64 6.51
C ARG A 106 -2.68 -8.68 5.14
N CYS A 107 -4.00 -8.82 5.15
CA CYS A 107 -4.81 -9.01 3.93
C CYS A 107 -4.68 -7.82 2.95
N ALA A 108 -4.52 -6.61 3.47
CA ALA A 108 -4.27 -5.41 2.68
C ALA A 108 -3.59 -4.31 3.50
N THR A 109 -2.89 -3.42 2.81
CA THR A 109 -2.48 -2.12 3.36
C THR A 109 -3.12 -1.00 2.53
N ILE A 110 -3.82 -0.08 3.20
CA ILE A 110 -4.62 0.97 2.57
C ILE A 110 -4.04 2.32 2.98
N TYR A 111 -3.67 3.16 2.02
CA TYR A 111 -3.11 4.48 2.28
C TYR A 111 -4.08 5.60 1.92
N PHE A 112 -4.25 6.57 2.80
CA PHE A 112 -5.00 7.82 2.56
C PHE A 112 -4.35 9.02 3.27
N GLN A 113 -4.69 10.23 2.84
CA GLN A 113 -4.22 11.45 3.50
C GLN A 113 -5.19 11.87 4.60
N LEU A 114 -4.66 12.22 5.78
CA LEU A 114 -5.44 12.83 6.85
C LEU A 114 -5.74 14.30 6.49
N SER A 115 -6.90 14.78 6.93
CA SER A 115 -7.34 16.17 6.71
C SER A 115 -6.53 17.19 7.49
N GLU A 116 -6.02 16.80 8.66
CA GLU A 116 -5.24 17.68 9.52
C GLU A 116 -3.74 17.57 9.18
N PRO A 117 -3.03 18.71 9.00
CA PRO A 117 -1.59 18.69 8.81
C PRO A 117 -0.85 18.22 10.06
N ALA A 118 0.36 17.73 9.84
CA ALA A 118 1.28 17.47 10.93
C ALA A 118 1.99 18.74 11.41
N SER A 119 2.51 18.70 12.63
CA SER A 119 3.36 19.77 13.14
C SER A 119 4.63 19.90 12.30
N ARG A 120 5.13 21.13 12.13
CA ARG A 120 6.37 21.42 11.37
C ARG A 120 7.53 20.53 11.86
N GLY A 121 8.27 19.94 10.92
CA GLY A 121 9.41 19.06 11.22
C GLY A 121 9.03 17.61 11.52
N THR A 122 7.75 17.26 11.47
CA THR A 122 7.27 15.91 11.73
C THR A 122 6.20 15.47 10.74
N TYR A 123 6.08 14.16 10.56
CA TYR A 123 4.97 13.51 9.88
C TYR A 123 4.18 12.75 10.94
N HIS A 124 2.85 12.75 10.87
CA HIS A 124 2.04 11.86 11.72
C HIS A 124 1.43 10.75 10.88
N LEU A 125 1.57 9.53 11.39
CA LEU A 125 0.98 8.34 10.83
C LEU A 125 -0.04 7.81 11.82
N ARG A 126 -1.28 7.65 11.37
CA ARG A 126 -2.35 6.98 12.11
C ARG A 126 -2.60 5.63 11.49
N LEU A 127 -2.25 4.58 12.23
CA LEU A 127 -2.40 3.20 11.81
C LEU A 127 -3.61 2.59 12.52
N PHE A 128 -4.65 2.26 11.75
CA PHE A 128 -5.78 1.48 12.22
C PHE A 128 -5.53 0.01 11.86
N ILE A 129 -5.49 -0.84 12.88
CA ILE A 129 -5.41 -2.29 12.73
C ILE A 129 -6.83 -2.82 12.87
N LEU A 130 -7.39 -3.29 11.75
CA LEU A 130 -8.78 -3.75 11.66
C LEU A 130 -8.79 -5.28 11.52
N PRO A 131 -9.14 -6.05 12.57
CA PRO A 131 -9.21 -7.50 12.50
C PRO A 131 -10.24 -7.96 11.48
N VAL A 132 -9.91 -9.00 10.72
CA VAL A 132 -10.82 -9.63 9.77
C VAL A 132 -10.98 -11.11 10.08
N PRO A 133 -12.08 -11.75 9.63
CA PRO A 133 -12.30 -13.18 9.81
C PRO A 133 -11.11 -14.04 9.37
N ASP A 134 -10.78 -15.04 10.18
CA ASP A 134 -9.65 -15.96 9.97
C ASP A 134 -9.98 -17.20 9.13
N SER A 135 -11.25 -17.41 8.83
CA SER A 135 -11.75 -18.61 8.15
C SER A 135 -12.90 -18.30 7.19
N ASN A 136 -13.35 -19.31 6.45
CA ASN A 136 -14.20 -19.11 5.28
C ASN A 136 -15.55 -18.42 5.59
N PRO A 137 -15.97 -17.44 4.75
CA PRO A 137 -15.22 -16.93 3.60
C PRO A 137 -14.05 -16.06 4.06
N VAL A 138 -12.85 -16.34 3.55
CA VAL A 138 -11.68 -15.50 3.82
C VAL A 138 -11.97 -14.10 3.29
N PHE A 139 -11.88 -13.11 4.17
CA PHE A 139 -12.14 -11.71 3.85
C PHE A 139 -11.37 -11.27 2.60
N GLN A 140 -12.09 -10.73 1.61
CA GLN A 140 -11.51 -10.21 0.37
C GLN A 140 -11.58 -8.68 0.37
N PRO A 141 -10.46 -7.97 0.56
CA PRO A 141 -10.45 -6.51 0.68
C PRO A 141 -11.01 -5.79 -0.56
N VAL A 142 -10.79 -6.36 -1.74
CA VAL A 142 -11.28 -5.81 -3.01
C VAL A 142 -12.80 -5.85 -3.08
N GLY A 143 -13.41 -7.02 -2.88
CA GLY A 143 -14.86 -7.20 -3.05
C GLY A 143 -15.66 -6.37 -2.06
N GLY A 144 -15.20 -6.31 -0.81
CA GLY A 144 -15.87 -5.51 0.23
C GLY A 144 -15.83 -4.01 -0.07
N LEU A 145 -14.66 -3.46 -0.41
CA LEU A 145 -14.53 -2.03 -0.76
C LEU A 145 -15.26 -1.66 -2.05
N SER A 146 -15.16 -2.50 -3.09
CA SER A 146 -15.90 -2.29 -4.34
C SER A 146 -17.42 -2.24 -4.08
N GLY A 147 -17.95 -3.13 -3.25
CA GLY A 147 -19.37 -3.14 -2.91
C GLY A 147 -19.83 -1.91 -2.12
N GLU A 148 -19.00 -1.34 -1.24
CA GLU A 148 -19.33 -0.08 -0.56
C GLU A 148 -19.37 1.10 -1.54
N ILE A 149 -18.41 1.18 -2.46
CA ILE A 149 -18.36 2.25 -3.46
C ILE A 149 -19.56 2.14 -4.41
N GLU A 150 -19.94 0.92 -4.80
CA GLU A 150 -21.14 0.69 -5.61
C GLU A 150 -22.41 1.13 -4.88
N ARG A 151 -22.53 0.86 -3.57
CA ARG A 151 -23.64 1.37 -2.74
C ARG A 151 -23.68 2.90 -2.70
N GLU A 152 -22.54 3.56 -2.53
CA GLU A 152 -22.47 5.03 -2.56
C GLU A 152 -22.91 5.58 -3.94
N TRP A 153 -22.43 5.01 -5.04
CA TRP A 153 -22.86 5.42 -6.37
C TRP A 153 -24.35 5.14 -6.62
N ALA A 154 -24.89 4.03 -6.13
CA ALA A 154 -26.30 3.71 -6.24
C ALA A 154 -27.18 4.80 -5.59
N SER A 155 -26.72 5.37 -4.47
CA SER A 155 -27.39 6.49 -3.80
C SER A 155 -27.21 7.86 -4.48
N THR A 156 -26.31 7.97 -5.47
CA THR A 156 -26.03 9.21 -6.20
C THR A 156 -26.95 9.34 -7.44
N PRO A 157 -27.74 10.43 -7.57
CA PRO A 157 -28.70 10.59 -8.67
C PRO A 157 -28.06 10.66 -10.07
N LEU A 158 -26.91 11.32 -10.19
CA LEU A 158 -26.17 11.47 -11.43
C LEU A 158 -24.83 10.75 -11.32
N LYS A 159 -24.65 9.72 -12.14
CA LYS A 159 -23.41 8.94 -12.21
C LYS A 159 -22.58 9.42 -13.40
N PRO A 160 -21.28 9.71 -13.24
CA PRO A 160 -20.43 10.07 -14.36
C PRO A 160 -20.20 8.86 -15.29
N ASP A 161 -19.82 9.13 -16.53
CA ASP A 161 -19.37 8.07 -17.44
C ASP A 161 -18.20 7.30 -16.82
N GLY A 162 -18.23 5.98 -16.95
CA GLY A 162 -17.21 5.11 -16.37
C GLY A 162 -17.26 4.97 -14.84
N TRP A 163 -18.34 5.40 -14.15
CA TRP A 163 -18.50 5.27 -12.69
C TRP A 163 -18.26 3.86 -12.15
N GLY A 164 -18.53 2.82 -12.95
CA GLY A 164 -18.27 1.41 -12.60
C GLY A 164 -16.78 1.05 -12.54
N GLY A 165 -15.90 1.98 -12.93
CA GLY A 165 -14.46 1.81 -12.94
C GLY A 165 -13.96 0.91 -14.06
N TYR A 166 -12.66 0.64 -14.01
CA TYR A 166 -11.98 -0.16 -15.01
C TYR A 166 -10.75 -0.85 -14.47
N VAL A 167 -10.19 -1.76 -15.27
CA VAL A 167 -9.03 -2.55 -14.89
C VAL A 167 -7.95 -2.39 -15.94
N VAL A 168 -6.77 -1.99 -15.51
CA VAL A 168 -5.55 -2.04 -16.32
C VAL A 168 -4.55 -3.00 -15.68
N LYS A 169 -3.78 -3.68 -16.52
CA LYS A 169 -2.83 -4.72 -16.15
C LYS A 169 -1.46 -4.37 -16.71
N PHE A 170 -0.45 -4.50 -15.88
CA PHE A 170 0.93 -4.25 -16.24
C PHE A 170 1.74 -5.51 -16.06
N ARG A 171 2.53 -5.84 -17.08
CA ARG A 171 3.54 -6.87 -17.06
C ARG A 171 4.90 -6.20 -16.86
N ILE A 172 5.52 -6.43 -15.70
CA ILE A 172 6.74 -5.76 -15.28
C ILE A 172 7.92 -6.73 -15.37
N PRO A 173 8.92 -6.47 -16.23
CA PRO A 173 10.15 -7.25 -16.27
C PRO A 173 10.88 -7.28 -14.92
N ASN A 174 11.52 -8.40 -14.57
CA ASN A 174 12.24 -8.54 -13.29
C ASN A 174 13.32 -7.49 -13.04
N ASN A 175 13.96 -6.98 -14.09
CA ASN A 175 14.97 -5.93 -14.00
C ASN A 175 14.37 -4.51 -13.82
N LEU A 176 13.07 -4.34 -14.04
CA LEU A 176 12.34 -3.10 -13.76
C LEU A 176 11.50 -3.18 -12.49
N TRP A 177 11.39 -4.36 -11.88
CA TRP A 177 10.66 -4.55 -10.63
C TRP A 177 11.38 -3.86 -9.46
N ILE A 178 10.69 -2.92 -8.84
CA ILE A 178 11.18 -2.19 -7.66
C ILE A 178 10.37 -2.63 -6.45
N SER A 179 11.06 -3.14 -5.43
CA SER A 179 10.46 -3.43 -4.16
C SER A 179 11.30 -2.92 -2.99
N SER A 180 10.65 -2.82 -1.85
CA SER A 180 11.24 -2.44 -0.57
C SER A 180 12.37 -3.39 -0.10
N ASN A 181 12.37 -4.64 -0.58
CA ASN A 181 13.34 -5.70 -0.28
C ASN A 181 14.61 -5.62 -1.14
N LEU A 182 14.57 -4.86 -2.24
CA LEU A 182 15.72 -4.66 -3.11
C LEU A 182 16.49 -3.43 -2.65
N THR A 183 17.81 -3.55 -2.60
CA THR A 183 18.73 -2.43 -2.45
C THR A 183 19.03 -1.81 -3.82
N ASP A 184 19.66 -0.63 -3.86
CA ASP A 184 20.03 0.00 -5.14
C ASP A 184 21.09 -0.82 -5.88
N SER A 185 21.97 -1.49 -5.14
CA SER A 185 22.95 -2.45 -5.64
C SER A 185 22.24 -3.65 -6.28
N ASP A 186 21.16 -4.14 -5.68
CA ASP A 186 20.35 -5.21 -6.27
C ASP A 186 19.69 -4.76 -7.57
N LEU A 187 19.13 -3.54 -7.60
CA LEU A 187 18.54 -2.97 -8.80
C LEU A 187 19.58 -2.80 -9.92
N LYS A 188 20.82 -2.43 -9.58
CA LYS A 188 21.96 -2.32 -10.50
C LYS A 188 22.33 -3.69 -11.05
N ALA A 189 22.52 -4.68 -10.18
CA ALA A 189 22.87 -6.06 -10.56
C ALA A 189 21.82 -6.67 -11.51
N ARG A 190 20.54 -6.41 -11.24
CA ARG A 190 19.43 -6.83 -12.11
C ARG A 190 19.43 -6.21 -13.50
N GLN A 191 20.02 -5.03 -13.69
CA GLN A 191 20.22 -4.47 -15.04
C GLN A 191 21.19 -5.32 -15.88
N HIS A 192 22.04 -6.12 -15.23
CA HIS A 192 23.06 -6.96 -15.87
C HIS A 192 22.70 -8.46 -15.82
N GLY A 193 21.42 -8.79 -15.60
CA GLY A 193 20.92 -10.18 -15.63
C GLY A 193 21.11 -10.96 -14.33
N ALA A 194 21.73 -10.39 -13.29
CA ALA A 194 21.84 -11.03 -11.99
C ALA A 194 20.53 -10.94 -11.19
N HIS A 195 20.21 -11.94 -10.37
CA HIS A 195 19.02 -11.91 -9.52
C HIS A 195 19.14 -10.92 -8.35
N LYS A 196 20.34 -10.82 -7.75
CA LYS A 196 20.65 -10.00 -6.59
C LYS A 196 22.13 -9.60 -6.61
N SER A 197 22.50 -8.51 -5.95
CA SER A 197 23.90 -8.14 -5.80
C SER A 197 24.61 -9.02 -4.76
N THR A 198 25.91 -9.26 -4.93
CA THR A 198 26.75 -9.92 -3.92
C THR A 198 27.22 -8.96 -2.83
N THR A 199 27.23 -7.66 -3.10
CA THR A 199 27.65 -6.61 -2.16
C THR A 199 26.71 -5.42 -2.24
N TRP A 200 26.51 -4.71 -1.14
CA TRP A 200 25.73 -3.48 -1.10
C TRP A 200 26.39 -2.45 -0.17
N GLY A 201 25.98 -1.19 -0.27
CA GLY A 201 26.44 -0.12 0.62
C GLY A 201 27.81 0.46 0.29
N ARG A 202 28.33 0.23 -0.93
CA ARG A 202 29.60 0.81 -1.43
C ARG A 202 29.43 2.21 -2.05
N GLY A 203 28.19 2.62 -2.35
CA GLY A 203 27.86 3.94 -2.89
C GLY A 203 27.88 4.02 -4.43
N ASP A 204 28.43 3.02 -5.12
CA ASP A 204 28.52 2.94 -6.57
C ASP A 204 27.17 2.67 -7.28
N ALA A 205 26.13 2.34 -6.52
CA ALA A 205 24.77 2.16 -6.99
C ALA A 205 23.84 3.35 -6.65
N PHE A 206 24.37 4.44 -6.07
CA PHE A 206 23.56 5.60 -5.70
C PHE A 206 22.74 6.15 -6.90
N GLY A 207 21.44 6.39 -6.66
CA GLY A 207 20.52 6.86 -7.68
C GLY A 207 20.08 5.79 -8.68
N GLN A 208 20.49 4.53 -8.52
CA GLN A 208 20.05 3.45 -9.41
C GLN A 208 18.54 3.24 -9.35
N ARG A 209 17.94 3.34 -8.17
CA ARG A 209 16.49 3.21 -8.00
C ARG A 209 15.72 4.20 -8.84
N GLU A 210 16.11 5.47 -8.79
CA GLU A 210 15.50 6.52 -9.59
C GLU A 210 15.63 6.24 -11.10
N LYS A 211 16.80 5.79 -11.56
CA LYS A 211 17.01 5.38 -12.95
C LYS A 211 16.09 4.23 -13.36
N THR A 212 15.95 3.21 -12.50
CA THR A 212 15.04 2.08 -12.74
C THR A 212 13.58 2.55 -12.75
N THR A 213 13.19 3.47 -11.87
CA THR A 213 11.85 4.06 -11.82
C THR A 213 11.50 4.75 -13.14
N ARG A 214 12.41 5.55 -13.71
CA ARG A 214 12.17 6.20 -15.02
C ARG A 214 11.93 5.19 -16.13
N LYS A 215 12.78 4.16 -16.24
CA LYS A 215 12.60 3.07 -17.22
C LYS A 215 11.27 2.32 -17.01
N LEU A 216 10.86 2.13 -15.76
CA LEU A 216 9.58 1.51 -15.43
C LEU A 216 8.39 2.38 -15.87
N ILE A 217 8.46 3.70 -15.69
CA ILE A 217 7.44 4.64 -16.17
C ILE A 217 7.32 4.55 -17.69
N ASP A 218 8.44 4.56 -18.43
CA ASP A 218 8.44 4.42 -19.89
C ASP A 218 7.81 3.10 -20.35
N CYS A 219 8.19 1.99 -19.69
CA CYS A 219 7.62 0.67 -19.95
C CYS A 219 6.11 0.61 -19.66
N ALA A 220 5.66 1.28 -18.62
CA ALA A 220 4.25 1.34 -18.26
C ALA A 220 3.45 2.24 -19.22
N LEU A 221 4.04 3.33 -19.71
CA LEU A 221 3.42 4.23 -20.68
C LEU A 221 3.12 3.52 -22.01
N ASP A 222 4.06 2.70 -22.52
CA ASP A 222 3.82 1.84 -23.69
C ASP A 222 2.65 0.86 -23.46
N GLN A 223 2.51 0.33 -22.24
CA GLN A 223 1.41 -0.56 -21.88
C GLN A 223 0.07 0.15 -21.74
N TRP A 224 0.05 1.42 -21.31
CA TRP A 224 -1.17 2.23 -21.28
C TRP A 224 -1.76 2.39 -22.68
N GLY A 225 -0.94 2.64 -23.70
CA GLY A 225 -1.38 2.80 -25.09
C GLY A 225 -2.04 1.56 -25.72
N LYS A 226 -2.03 0.41 -25.02
CA LYS A 226 -2.60 -0.87 -25.46
C LYS A 226 -3.86 -1.26 -24.68
N GLN A 227 -4.35 -0.38 -23.82
CA GLN A 227 -5.43 -0.68 -22.87
C GLN A 227 -6.54 0.37 -22.95
N THR A 228 -7.76 -0.04 -22.65
CA THR A 228 -8.91 0.86 -22.56
C THR A 228 -9.03 1.41 -21.15
N TYR A 229 -9.20 2.72 -21.04
CA TYR A 229 -9.41 3.41 -19.77
C TYR A 229 -10.32 4.62 -19.97
N TRP A 230 -10.85 5.12 -18.86
CA TRP A 230 -11.72 6.30 -18.81
C TRP A 230 -11.09 7.38 -17.93
N GLY A 231 -11.31 8.64 -18.29
CA GLY A 231 -10.88 9.77 -17.48
C GLY A 231 -11.61 9.79 -16.14
N CYS A 232 -10.88 9.97 -15.04
CA CYS A 232 -11.45 10.08 -13.70
C CYS A 232 -10.96 11.34 -12.99
N GLU A 233 -11.89 12.13 -12.43
CA GLU A 233 -11.54 13.29 -11.59
C GLU A 233 -11.05 12.84 -10.21
N LYS A 234 -11.80 11.94 -9.56
CA LYS A 234 -11.45 11.37 -8.26
C LYS A 234 -11.59 9.87 -8.31
N TYR A 235 -10.58 9.16 -7.79
CA TYR A 235 -10.52 7.71 -7.90
C TYR A 235 -9.82 7.05 -6.71
N LEU A 236 -10.16 5.79 -6.49
CA LEU A 236 -9.46 4.85 -5.63
C LEU A 236 -8.73 3.83 -6.49
N ILE A 237 -7.55 3.40 -6.07
CA ILE A 237 -6.80 2.33 -6.72
C ILE A 237 -6.80 1.09 -5.84
N LEU A 238 -7.28 -0.03 -6.38
CA LEU A 238 -7.05 -1.36 -5.81
C LEU A 238 -5.92 -2.03 -6.61
N ALA A 239 -4.71 -1.99 -6.06
CA ALA A 239 -3.50 -2.53 -6.64
C ALA A 239 -3.32 -4.00 -6.23
N GLY A 240 -3.64 -4.90 -7.15
CA GLY A 240 -3.42 -6.33 -7.04
C GLY A 240 -2.03 -6.72 -7.54
N ILE A 241 -1.25 -7.39 -6.69
CA ILE A 241 0.15 -7.69 -6.96
C ILE A 241 0.36 -9.19 -7.18
N SER A 242 1.04 -9.52 -8.28
CA SER A 242 1.46 -10.86 -8.64
C SER A 242 2.97 -10.96 -8.83
N TYR A 243 3.66 -11.57 -7.85
CA TYR A 243 5.11 -11.72 -7.84
C TYR A 243 5.58 -12.86 -8.74
N THR A 244 6.72 -12.67 -9.43
CA THR A 244 7.41 -13.72 -10.20
C THR A 244 7.91 -14.85 -9.28
N GLY A 245 7.95 -16.09 -9.80
CA GLY A 245 8.54 -17.25 -9.13
C GLY A 245 7.59 -18.00 -8.17
N ASN A 246 8.15 -18.93 -7.39
CA ASN A 246 7.43 -19.80 -6.44
C ASN A 246 7.06 -19.08 -5.13
N VAL A 247 6.71 -17.79 -5.17
CA VAL A 247 6.23 -17.07 -3.99
C VAL A 247 4.76 -17.42 -3.83
N GLY A 248 4.42 -18.12 -2.75
CA GLY A 248 3.06 -18.54 -2.48
C GLY A 248 2.07 -17.36 -2.51
N PRO A 249 0.77 -17.61 -2.79
CA PRO A 249 -0.25 -16.57 -2.85
C PRO A 249 -0.51 -15.86 -1.50
N MET A 250 0.19 -16.29 -0.45
CA MET A 250 0.03 -15.83 0.93
C MET A 250 1.34 -15.35 1.57
N GLU A 251 2.48 -15.52 0.90
CA GLU A 251 3.83 -15.45 1.50
C GLU A 251 4.55 -14.11 1.27
N ALA A 252 3.87 -13.11 0.70
CA ALA A 252 4.47 -11.82 0.35
C ALA A 252 3.69 -10.65 0.91
N ASP A 253 4.42 -9.65 1.40
CA ASP A 253 3.84 -8.40 1.87
C ASP A 253 3.06 -7.71 0.74
N PRO A 254 1.86 -7.20 1.04
CA PRO A 254 0.99 -6.58 0.03
C PRO A 254 1.61 -5.32 -0.58
N ASP A 255 2.31 -4.49 0.21
CA ASP A 255 2.79 -3.17 -0.19
C ASP A 255 4.30 -3.10 -0.47
N ASN A 256 4.99 -4.24 -0.54
CA ASN A 256 6.42 -4.27 -0.92
C ASN A 256 6.70 -3.65 -2.29
N SER A 257 5.71 -3.63 -3.17
CA SER A 257 5.76 -3.07 -4.51
C SER A 257 5.28 -1.62 -4.59
N ALA A 258 5.11 -0.91 -3.47
CA ALA A 258 4.57 0.46 -3.47
C ALA A 258 5.32 1.42 -4.40
N GLU A 259 6.64 1.29 -4.51
CA GLU A 259 7.44 2.07 -5.46
C GLU A 259 7.10 1.74 -6.92
N THR A 260 6.93 0.45 -7.25
CA THR A 260 6.47 0.02 -8.57
C THR A 260 5.07 0.58 -8.85
N VAL A 261 4.11 0.40 -7.94
CA VAL A 261 2.74 0.91 -8.13
C VAL A 261 2.72 2.41 -8.29
N ASN A 262 3.49 3.17 -7.49
CA ASN A 262 3.54 4.63 -7.62
C ASN A 262 4.13 5.07 -8.96
N ALA A 263 5.08 4.33 -9.53
CA ALA A 263 5.57 4.57 -10.89
C ALA A 263 4.47 4.33 -11.94
N LEU A 264 3.66 3.28 -11.79
CA LEU A 264 2.51 3.03 -12.69
C LEU A 264 1.42 4.11 -12.55
N LEU A 265 1.20 4.61 -11.33
CA LEU A 265 0.30 5.73 -11.10
C LEU A 265 0.80 7.00 -11.81
N GLN A 266 2.11 7.26 -11.73
CA GLN A 266 2.73 8.38 -12.42
C GLN A 266 2.65 8.24 -13.94
N SER A 267 2.83 7.03 -14.49
CA SER A 267 2.70 6.81 -15.93
C SER A 267 1.27 7.01 -16.43
N GLY A 268 0.25 6.76 -15.59
CA GLY A 268 -1.14 7.08 -15.92
C GLY A 268 -1.42 8.59 -16.05
N VAL A 269 -0.67 9.45 -15.33
CA VAL A 269 -0.72 10.91 -15.56
C VAL A 269 -0.17 11.24 -16.94
N ALA A 270 0.98 10.66 -17.29
CA ALA A 270 1.61 10.85 -18.60
C ALA A 270 0.76 10.30 -19.75
N ALA A 271 -0.01 9.23 -19.52
CA ALA A 271 -0.98 8.67 -20.45
C ALA A 271 -2.32 9.42 -20.49
N HIS A 272 -2.48 10.48 -19.69
CA HIS A 272 -3.74 11.22 -19.52
C HIS A 272 -4.94 10.38 -19.05
N ALA A 273 -4.68 9.26 -18.35
CA ALA A 273 -5.74 8.46 -17.72
C ALA A 273 -6.39 9.19 -16.53
N TRP A 274 -5.62 10.02 -15.83
CA TRP A 274 -6.09 10.90 -14.75
C TRP A 274 -5.24 12.17 -14.65
N ARG A 275 -5.77 13.19 -13.97
CA ARG A 275 -5.12 14.51 -13.83
C ARG A 275 -3.88 14.51 -12.94
N GLY A 276 -3.82 13.60 -11.97
CA GLY A 276 -2.74 13.54 -11.00
C GLY A 276 -2.88 12.35 -10.07
N THR A 277 -1.84 12.09 -9.28
CA THR A 277 -1.76 10.99 -8.31
C THR A 277 -1.92 11.47 -6.88
N GLN A 278 -2.03 12.77 -6.67
CA GLN A 278 -2.13 13.37 -5.36
C GLN A 278 -3.53 13.18 -4.76
N TYR A 279 -3.66 13.26 -3.44
CA TYR A 279 -4.91 12.96 -2.70
C TYR A 279 -6.20 13.63 -3.23
N GLN A 280 -6.15 14.84 -3.78
CA GLN A 280 -7.31 15.54 -4.35
C GLN A 280 -7.91 14.81 -5.56
N TYR A 281 -7.11 13.95 -6.22
CA TYR A 281 -7.50 13.06 -7.30
C TYR A 281 -7.52 11.60 -6.83
N CYS A 282 -6.38 11.09 -6.35
CA CYS A 282 -6.25 9.71 -5.86
C CYS A 282 -6.61 9.64 -4.36
N ARG A 283 -7.86 9.31 -4.05
CA ARG A 283 -8.40 9.28 -2.68
C ARG A 283 -7.82 8.16 -1.82
N GLY A 284 -7.13 7.20 -2.44
CA GLY A 284 -6.35 6.20 -1.72
C GLY A 284 -5.80 5.10 -2.63
N VAL A 285 -4.89 4.32 -2.06
CA VAL A 285 -4.29 3.15 -2.72
C VAL A 285 -4.37 1.96 -1.78
N VAL A 286 -5.00 0.89 -2.24
CA VAL A 286 -5.16 -0.38 -1.54
C VAL A 286 -4.22 -1.38 -2.15
N PHE A 287 -3.25 -1.85 -1.38
CA PHE A 287 -2.33 -2.91 -1.79
C PHE A 287 -2.85 -4.25 -1.31
N HIS A 288 -2.94 -5.21 -2.22
CA HIS A 288 -3.29 -6.58 -1.90
C HIS A 288 -2.58 -7.56 -2.85
N ARG A 289 -2.51 -8.82 -2.44
CA ARG A 289 -2.02 -9.90 -3.30
C ARG A 289 -3.13 -10.31 -4.28
N ASP A 290 -2.80 -10.44 -5.56
CA ASP A 290 -3.68 -11.05 -6.55
C ASP A 290 -3.42 -12.57 -6.62
N SER A 291 -4.43 -13.39 -6.84
CA SER A 291 -4.25 -14.85 -6.99
C SER A 291 -3.69 -15.28 -8.35
N ILE A 292 -3.44 -14.32 -9.26
CA ILE A 292 -3.02 -14.63 -10.62
C ILE A 292 -1.57 -15.15 -10.59
N PRO A 293 -1.32 -16.37 -11.11
CA PRO A 293 0.04 -16.90 -11.23
C PRO A 293 0.84 -16.05 -12.21
N SER A 294 2.08 -15.73 -11.82
CA SER A 294 3.01 -15.01 -12.68
C SER A 294 3.77 -16.00 -13.58
N ILE A 295 4.06 -15.57 -14.80
CA ILE A 295 4.95 -16.28 -15.71
C ILE A 295 6.40 -15.91 -15.37
N GLY A 296 7.32 -16.88 -15.45
CA GLY A 296 8.73 -16.66 -15.17
C GLY A 296 9.32 -15.44 -15.88
N GLY A 297 10.06 -14.61 -15.14
CA GLY A 297 10.72 -13.40 -15.66
C GLY A 297 9.92 -12.12 -15.55
N TYR A 298 8.64 -12.21 -15.16
CA TYR A 298 7.75 -11.05 -15.04
C TYR A 298 6.94 -11.07 -13.74
N HIS A 299 6.72 -9.88 -13.20
CA HIS A 299 5.71 -9.58 -12.21
C HIS A 299 4.48 -9.00 -12.90
N TYR A 300 3.32 -9.11 -12.28
CA TYR A 300 2.10 -8.47 -12.77
C TYR A 300 1.52 -7.54 -11.71
N VAL A 301 1.02 -6.41 -12.17
CA VAL A 301 0.27 -5.47 -11.34
C VAL A 301 -1.07 -5.21 -12.02
N THR A 302 -2.16 -5.49 -11.32
CA THR A 302 -3.51 -5.11 -11.73
C THR A 302 -3.89 -3.85 -10.99
N LEU A 303 -4.21 -2.76 -11.69
CA LEU A 303 -4.85 -1.60 -11.07
C LEU A 303 -6.33 -1.66 -11.41
N ARG A 304 -7.17 -1.90 -10.41
CA ARG A 304 -8.61 -1.64 -10.52
C ARG A 304 -8.83 -0.19 -10.10
N VAL A 305 -9.25 0.63 -11.06
CA VAL A 305 -9.48 2.06 -10.90
C VAL A 305 -10.96 2.25 -10.68
N ILE A 306 -11.33 2.80 -9.52
CA ILE A 306 -12.73 2.99 -9.15
C ILE A 306 -12.96 4.49 -8.95
N PRO A 307 -13.75 5.15 -9.82
CA PRO A 307 -14.19 6.51 -9.56
C PRO A 307 -14.95 6.58 -8.24
N VAL A 308 -14.77 7.66 -7.49
CA VAL A 308 -15.43 7.85 -6.20
C VAL A 308 -16.12 9.22 -6.13
N PRO A 309 -17.28 9.31 -5.47
CA PRO A 309 -17.95 10.58 -5.27
C PRO A 309 -17.16 11.49 -4.31
N ASP A 310 -17.48 12.78 -4.31
CA ASP A 310 -16.82 13.77 -3.45
C ASP A 310 -16.99 13.46 -1.96
N SER A 311 -18.17 12.94 -1.61
CA SER A 311 -18.55 12.49 -0.27
C SER A 311 -17.88 11.20 0.18
N PHE A 312 -17.09 10.54 -0.67
CA PHE A 312 -16.47 9.26 -0.33
C PHE A 312 -15.44 9.41 0.79
N TYR A 313 -15.60 8.58 1.83
CA TYR A 313 -14.66 8.46 2.94
C TYR A 313 -14.08 7.05 3.00
N LEU A 314 -12.83 6.89 2.54
CA LEU A 314 -12.16 5.59 2.48
C LEU A 314 -12.10 4.88 3.84
N SER A 315 -11.92 5.62 4.94
CA SER A 315 -11.89 5.05 6.28
C SER A 315 -13.23 4.43 6.69
N LEU A 316 -14.34 5.10 6.36
CA LEU A 316 -15.68 4.61 6.65
C LEU A 316 -16.01 3.39 5.78
N ALA A 317 -15.75 3.47 4.47
CA ALA A 317 -15.94 2.35 3.55
C ALA A 317 -15.11 1.12 3.96
N THR A 318 -13.88 1.33 4.45
CA THR A 318 -13.03 0.24 4.97
C THR A 318 -13.64 -0.38 6.23
N ALA A 319 -14.11 0.45 7.18
CA ALA A 319 -14.71 -0.05 8.41
C ALA A 319 -15.99 -0.85 8.14
N LEU A 320 -16.89 -0.33 7.30
CA LEU A 320 -18.12 -1.02 6.87
C LEU A 320 -17.81 -2.32 6.13
N SER A 321 -16.80 -2.31 5.26
CA SER A 321 -16.35 -3.52 4.57
C SER A 321 -15.90 -4.61 5.56
N VAL A 322 -15.14 -4.25 6.61
CA VAL A 322 -14.70 -5.19 7.64
C VAL A 322 -15.87 -5.73 8.46
N GLU A 323 -16.80 -4.84 8.86
CA GLU A 323 -18.02 -5.22 9.57
C GLU A 323 -18.87 -6.20 8.75
N ASN A 324 -19.09 -5.91 7.47
CA ASN A 324 -19.79 -6.79 6.54
C ASN A 324 -19.08 -8.15 6.39
N GLY A 325 -17.75 -8.17 6.41
CA GLY A 325 -16.96 -9.40 6.44
C GLY A 325 -17.26 -10.27 7.67
N TRP A 326 -17.33 -9.66 8.86
CA TRP A 326 -17.71 -10.36 10.09
C TRP A 326 -19.17 -10.82 10.11
N ASN A 327 -20.09 -10.01 9.58
CA ASN A 327 -21.50 -10.38 9.49
C ASN A 327 -21.71 -11.60 8.59
N GLU A 328 -21.05 -11.65 7.44
CA GLU A 328 -21.09 -12.80 6.54
C GLU A 328 -20.46 -14.05 7.18
N TYR A 329 -19.35 -13.87 7.91
CA TYR A 329 -18.73 -14.95 8.67
C TYR A 329 -19.68 -15.58 9.69
N ASP A 330 -20.39 -14.75 10.47
CA ASP A 330 -21.36 -15.24 11.45
C ASP A 330 -22.53 -15.95 10.78
N ARG A 331 -23.04 -15.38 9.69
CA ARG A 331 -24.19 -15.92 8.95
C ARG A 331 -23.94 -17.34 8.44
N ARG A 332 -22.71 -17.69 8.05
CA ARG A 332 -22.36 -19.04 7.55
C ARG A 332 -22.08 -20.07 8.65
N ARG A 333 -21.95 -19.64 9.90
CA ARG A 333 -21.69 -20.52 11.05
C ARG A 333 -22.93 -20.74 11.92
N ARG A 334 -24.02 -20.04 11.62
CA ARG A 334 -25.37 -20.38 12.04
C ARG A 334 -25.94 -21.38 11.04
#